data_AF-A0A850SIF6-F1
#
_entry.id   AF-A0A850SIF6-F1
#
_cell.length_a   1.000
_cell.length_b   1.000
_cell.length_c   1.000
_cell.angle_alpha   90.00
_cell.angle_beta   90.00
_cell.angle_gamma   90.00
#
_symmetry.space_group_name_H-M   'P 1'
#
loop_
_entity.id
_entity.type
_entity.pdbx_description
1 polymer ?
#
loop_
_entity_poly.entity_id
_entity_poly.type
_entity_poly.pdbx_seq_one_letter_code
_entity_poly.pdbx_strand_id
1 'polypeptide(L)'
;MQTGRTLALSMASGMAAAAVLVAMNYLVAGPYVSELEFQYIDIKLAEGFYIEEDIDQALQAQHFWRAGFPVIMGISGGALVALAYARRGKGAFMVALSVAAVSWFSLYVMPALKYPLVPDVLFDPAAAGQYAVLFAGYSAASGLAALGTAIGFAKTGRKNWYFGAAGAYLAIVAGLYAVFPSLPEPEFYDMALLGQWRSATAAGMTAFWFTLGILAGALLEREEKKGAGRGI
;
A
#
# COMPACT_ATOMS: atom_id res chain seq x y z
N MET A 1 -0.05 -28.47 -6.37
CA MET A 1 -0.20 -27.44 -7.44
C MET A 1 1.19 -27.07 -7.95
N GLN A 2 1.39 -26.89 -9.25
CA GLN A 2 2.69 -26.48 -9.80
C GLN A 2 3.02 -25.04 -9.40
N THR A 3 4.25 -24.78 -8.96
CA THR A 3 4.73 -23.47 -8.47
C THR A 3 4.48 -22.33 -9.47
N GLY A 4 4.67 -22.59 -10.77
CA GLY A 4 4.42 -21.60 -11.83
C GLY A 4 2.95 -21.16 -11.90
N ARG A 5 2.00 -22.08 -11.68
CA ARG A 5 0.56 -21.76 -11.71
C ARG A 5 0.13 -20.94 -10.50
N THR A 6 0.67 -21.24 -9.32
CA THR A 6 0.47 -20.44 -8.10
C THR A 6 0.89 -18.99 -8.33
N LEU A 7 2.10 -18.81 -8.88
CA LEU A 7 2.65 -17.49 -9.15
C LEU A 7 1.79 -16.72 -10.16
N ALA A 8 1.45 -17.34 -11.28
CA ALA A 8 0.66 -16.69 -12.34
C ALA A 8 -0.72 -16.22 -11.84
N LEU A 9 -1.45 -17.07 -11.10
CA LEU A 9 -2.77 -16.71 -10.55
C LEU A 9 -2.69 -15.59 -9.52
N SER A 10 -1.65 -15.60 -8.68
CA SER A 10 -1.47 -14.57 -7.66
C SER A 10 -1.07 -13.23 -8.29
N MET A 11 -0.16 -13.23 -9.27
CA MET A 11 0.21 -12.03 -10.03
C MET A 11 -0.97 -11.47 -10.83
N ALA A 12 -1.76 -12.33 -11.49
CA ALA A 12 -2.98 -11.90 -12.19
C ALA A 12 -4.00 -11.24 -11.23
N SER A 13 -4.16 -11.81 -10.02
CA SER A 13 -5.00 -11.21 -8.98
C SER A 13 -4.46 -9.86 -8.51
N GLY A 14 -3.14 -9.73 -8.40
CA GLY A 14 -2.48 -8.47 -8.10
C GLY A 14 -2.64 -7.41 -9.18
N MET A 15 -2.59 -7.80 -10.46
CA MET A 15 -2.90 -6.91 -11.59
C MET A 15 -4.36 -6.45 -11.59
N ALA A 16 -5.30 -7.34 -11.24
CA ALA A 16 -6.70 -6.97 -11.08
C ALA A 16 -6.89 -5.98 -9.92
N ALA A 17 -6.21 -6.21 -8.80
CA ALA A 17 -6.20 -5.26 -7.68
C ALA A 17 -5.58 -3.91 -8.07
N ALA A 18 -4.49 -3.92 -8.85
CA ALA A 18 -3.87 -2.71 -9.38
C ALA A 18 -4.85 -1.93 -10.25
N ALA A 19 -5.60 -2.59 -11.13
CA ALA A 19 -6.62 -1.94 -11.95
C ALA A 19 -7.72 -1.27 -11.09
N VAL A 20 -8.13 -1.90 -9.99
CA VAL A 20 -9.06 -1.28 -9.02
C VAL A 20 -8.44 -0.04 -8.39
N LEU A 21 -7.16 -0.09 -7.99
CA LEU A 21 -6.47 1.07 -7.42
C LEU A 21 -6.35 2.21 -8.42
N VAL A 22 -6.02 1.92 -9.68
CA VAL A 22 -5.99 2.92 -10.76
C VAL A 22 -7.37 3.55 -10.93
N ALA A 23 -8.43 2.74 -11.00
CA ALA A 23 -9.79 3.24 -11.10
C ALA A 23 -10.15 4.16 -9.90
N MET A 24 -9.80 3.78 -8.68
CA MET A 24 -10.02 4.60 -7.49
C MET A 24 -9.22 5.91 -7.53
N ASN A 25 -7.96 5.87 -7.99
CA ASN A 25 -7.11 7.05 -8.12
C ASN A 25 -7.63 8.07 -9.14
N TYR A 26 -8.31 7.60 -10.21
CA TYR A 26 -8.87 8.49 -11.23
C TYR A 26 -10.30 8.93 -10.90
N LEU A 27 -11.17 8.00 -10.48
CA LEU A 27 -12.60 8.25 -10.32
C LEU A 27 -12.97 8.82 -8.95
N VAL A 28 -12.20 8.48 -7.90
CA VAL A 28 -12.54 8.86 -6.52
C VAL A 28 -11.56 9.91 -5.99
N ALA A 29 -10.25 9.65 -6.09
CA ALA A 29 -9.25 10.62 -5.63
C ALA A 29 -9.03 11.77 -6.63
N GLY A 30 -9.28 11.53 -7.92
CA GLY A 30 -8.99 12.47 -9.00
C GLY A 30 -9.60 13.86 -8.83
N PRO A 31 -10.91 13.98 -8.52
CA PRO A 31 -11.54 15.29 -8.33
C PRO A 31 -10.85 16.14 -7.25
N TYR A 32 -10.45 15.53 -6.13
CA TYR A 32 -9.76 16.25 -5.06
C TYR A 32 -8.34 16.65 -5.46
N VAL A 33 -7.66 15.84 -6.26
CA VAL A 33 -6.32 16.20 -6.75
C VAL A 33 -6.39 17.40 -7.70
N SER A 34 -7.40 17.45 -8.58
CA SER A 34 -7.60 18.60 -9.46
C SER A 34 -7.89 19.88 -8.67
N GLU A 35 -8.64 19.81 -7.57
CA GLU A 35 -8.87 20.98 -6.71
C GLU A 35 -7.59 21.42 -5.99
N LEU A 36 -6.78 20.47 -5.49
CA LEU A 36 -5.49 20.76 -4.88
C LEU A 36 -4.50 21.38 -5.89
N GLU A 37 -4.57 20.98 -7.16
CA GLU A 37 -3.78 21.55 -8.25
C GLU A 37 -4.10 23.03 -8.46
N PHE A 38 -5.39 23.40 -8.51
CA PHE A 38 -5.79 24.81 -8.61
C PHE A 38 -5.27 25.64 -7.43
N GLN A 39 -5.43 25.13 -6.19
CA GLN A 39 -4.89 25.81 -5.00
C GLN A 39 -3.37 25.97 -5.06
N TYR A 40 -2.65 24.93 -5.50
CA TYR A 40 -1.19 24.98 -5.63
C TYR A 40 -0.74 26.05 -6.63
N ILE A 41 -1.40 26.14 -7.79
CA ILE A 41 -1.11 27.16 -8.81
C ILE A 41 -1.35 28.57 -8.28
N ASP A 42 -2.48 28.80 -7.58
CA ASP A 42 -2.80 30.10 -6.99
C ASP A 42 -1.76 30.55 -5.95
N ILE A 43 -1.31 29.61 -5.10
CA ILE A 43 -0.23 29.85 -4.12
C ILE A 43 1.05 30.25 -4.86
N LYS A 44 1.47 29.49 -5.88
CA LYS A 44 2.72 29.76 -6.62
C LYS A 44 2.70 31.05 -7.42
N LEU A 45 1.54 31.41 -7.99
CA LEU A 45 1.34 32.70 -8.64
C LEU A 45 1.46 33.85 -7.65
N ALA A 46 0.87 33.73 -6.46
CA ALA A 46 0.97 34.74 -5.41
C ALA A 46 2.40 34.92 -4.87
N GLU A 47 3.18 33.84 -4.79
CA GLU A 47 4.59 33.87 -4.38
C GLU A 47 5.53 34.38 -5.51
N GLY A 48 5.04 34.52 -6.74
CA GLY A 48 5.83 34.92 -7.91
C GLY A 48 6.74 33.82 -8.46
N PHE A 49 6.52 32.56 -8.07
CA PHE A 49 7.30 31.38 -8.49
C PHE A 49 6.49 30.48 -9.45
N TYR A 50 6.06 31.03 -10.59
CA TYR A 50 5.40 30.24 -11.64
C TYR A 50 6.38 29.88 -12.76
N ILE A 51 6.71 28.59 -12.86
CA ILE A 51 7.51 28.02 -13.95
C ILE A 51 6.69 26.89 -14.57
N GLU A 52 6.18 27.11 -15.78
CA GLU A 52 5.27 26.19 -16.47
C GLU A 52 5.89 24.80 -16.68
N GLU A 53 7.19 24.73 -16.99
CA GLU A 53 7.92 23.47 -17.18
C GLU A 53 7.95 22.60 -15.91
N ASP A 54 8.06 23.21 -14.73
CA ASP A 54 8.08 22.47 -13.46
C ASP A 54 6.72 21.81 -13.17
N ILE A 55 5.63 22.49 -13.53
CA ILE A 55 4.26 21.99 -13.37
C ILE A 55 4.02 20.80 -14.31
N ASP A 56 4.43 20.90 -15.58
CA ASP A 56 4.28 19.81 -16.54
C ASP A 56 5.01 18.53 -16.09
N GLN A 57 6.23 18.68 -15.58
CA GLN A 57 7.00 17.56 -15.03
C GLN A 57 6.32 16.93 -13.81
N ALA A 58 5.76 17.76 -12.92
CA ALA A 58 5.03 17.28 -11.75
C ALA A 58 3.75 16.51 -12.15
N LEU A 59 2.99 17.01 -13.12
CA LEU A 59 1.81 16.33 -13.66
C LEU A 59 2.17 14.98 -14.30
N GLN A 60 3.29 14.91 -15.02
CA GLN A 60 3.77 13.65 -15.57
C GLN A 60 4.14 12.64 -14.46
N ALA A 61 4.83 13.09 -13.41
CA ALA A 61 5.16 12.25 -12.25
C ALA A 61 3.88 11.77 -11.54
N GLN A 62 2.86 12.62 -11.44
CA GLN A 62 1.57 12.27 -10.87
C GLN A 62 0.87 11.14 -11.64
N HIS A 63 0.96 11.10 -12.97
CA HIS A 63 0.44 9.98 -13.75
C HIS A 63 1.13 8.67 -13.41
N PHE A 64 2.46 8.68 -13.21
CA PHE A 64 3.18 7.50 -12.74
C PHE A 64 2.67 7.03 -11.38
N TRP A 65 2.47 7.93 -10.41
CA TRP A 65 1.97 7.58 -9.09
C TRP A 65 0.51 7.06 -9.12
N ARG A 66 -0.33 7.61 -10.00
CA ARG A 66 -1.75 7.23 -10.11
C ARG A 66 -1.99 5.95 -10.90
N ALA A 67 -1.13 5.65 -11.89
CA ALA A 67 -1.31 4.52 -12.81
C ALA A 67 -0.17 3.50 -12.78
N GLY A 68 1.08 3.95 -12.84
CA GLY A 68 2.27 3.10 -12.91
C GLY A 68 2.59 2.38 -11.59
N PHE A 69 2.63 3.11 -10.48
CA PHE A 69 2.95 2.55 -9.17
C PHE A 69 1.97 1.44 -8.72
N PRO A 70 0.64 1.55 -8.93
CA PRO A 70 -0.30 0.47 -8.69
C PRO A 70 0.07 -0.85 -9.37
N VAL A 71 0.63 -0.82 -10.59
CA VAL A 71 1.03 -2.03 -11.33
C VAL A 71 2.19 -2.73 -10.61
N ILE A 72 3.19 -1.98 -10.16
CA ILE A 72 4.32 -2.50 -9.38
C ILE A 72 3.79 -3.14 -8.09
N MET A 73 2.93 -2.42 -7.37
CA MET A 73 2.27 -2.92 -6.15
C MET A 73 1.49 -4.21 -6.40
N GLY A 74 0.74 -4.28 -7.50
CA GLY A 74 -0.02 -5.47 -7.89
C GLY A 74 0.87 -6.68 -8.12
N ILE A 75 1.92 -6.52 -8.93
CA ILE A 75 2.89 -7.58 -9.22
C ILE A 75 3.58 -8.06 -7.94
N SER A 76 4.12 -7.13 -7.14
CA SER A 76 4.82 -7.43 -5.89
C SER A 76 3.88 -8.08 -4.87
N GLY A 77 2.67 -7.56 -4.70
CA GLY A 77 1.65 -8.11 -3.80
C GLY A 77 1.23 -9.53 -4.19
N GLY A 78 1.01 -9.77 -5.49
CA GLY A 78 0.73 -11.11 -6.02
C GLY A 78 1.89 -12.09 -5.77
N ALA A 79 3.13 -11.66 -5.99
CA ALA A 79 4.31 -12.48 -5.72
C ALA A 79 4.44 -12.83 -4.22
N LEU A 80 4.15 -11.87 -3.32
CA LEU A 80 4.14 -12.10 -1.87
C LEU A 80 3.10 -13.16 -1.47
N VAL A 81 1.89 -13.10 -2.01
CA VAL A 81 0.85 -14.11 -1.76
C VAL A 81 1.29 -15.48 -2.26
N ALA A 82 1.85 -15.57 -3.47
CA ALA A 82 2.35 -16.82 -4.03
C ALA A 82 3.45 -17.45 -3.16
N LEU A 83 4.40 -16.63 -2.69
CA LEU A 83 5.49 -17.07 -1.81
C LEU A 83 4.96 -17.58 -0.46
N ALA A 84 4.03 -16.85 0.15
CA ALA A 84 3.43 -17.25 1.42
C ALA A 84 2.66 -18.57 1.30
N TYR A 85 1.88 -18.73 0.22
CA TYR A 85 1.16 -19.97 -0.05
C TYR A 85 2.13 -21.13 -0.32
N ALA A 86 3.18 -20.91 -1.11
CA ALA A 86 4.20 -21.93 -1.38
C ALA A 86 4.87 -22.44 -0.09
N ARG A 87 5.07 -21.57 0.91
CA ARG A 87 5.61 -21.95 2.22
C ARG A 87 4.60 -22.67 3.12
N ARG A 88 3.32 -22.28 3.08
CA ARG A 88 2.28 -22.87 3.94
C ARG A 88 1.74 -24.20 3.40
N GLY A 89 1.60 -24.30 2.09
CA GLY A 89 1.18 -25.50 1.35
C GLY A 89 -0.32 -25.81 1.35
N LYS A 90 -1.13 -25.17 2.21
CA LYS A 90 -2.57 -25.41 2.32
C LYS A 90 -3.35 -24.21 2.87
N GLY A 91 -4.65 -24.19 2.62
CA GLY A 91 -5.55 -23.14 3.11
C GLY A 91 -5.35 -21.82 2.36
N ALA A 92 -5.32 -21.90 1.02
CA ALA A 92 -4.95 -20.79 0.15
C ALA A 92 -5.69 -19.48 0.43
N PHE A 93 -7.00 -19.55 0.66
CA PHE A 93 -7.82 -18.37 0.91
C PHE A 93 -7.36 -17.61 2.17
N MET A 94 -7.20 -18.32 3.28
CA MET A 94 -6.78 -17.72 4.55
C MET A 94 -5.34 -17.21 4.48
N VAL A 95 -4.45 -17.87 3.74
CA VAL A 95 -3.09 -17.38 3.52
C VAL A 95 -3.10 -16.07 2.75
N ALA A 96 -3.80 -16.02 1.61
CA ALA A 96 -3.87 -14.81 0.80
C ALA A 96 -4.50 -13.64 1.57
N LEU A 97 -5.61 -13.89 2.28
CA LEU A 97 -6.28 -12.89 3.09
C LEU A 97 -5.40 -12.37 4.24
N SER A 98 -4.69 -13.27 4.93
CA SER A 98 -3.78 -12.89 6.02
C SER A 98 -2.61 -12.05 5.52
N VAL A 99 -1.99 -12.45 4.40
CA VAL A 99 -0.89 -11.69 3.78
C VAL A 99 -1.37 -10.32 3.35
N ALA A 100 -2.52 -10.23 2.69
CA ALA A 100 -3.10 -8.96 2.27
C ALA A 100 -3.43 -8.06 3.47
N ALA A 101 -4.07 -8.59 4.52
CA ALA A 101 -4.43 -7.83 5.71
C ALA A 101 -3.21 -7.31 6.48
N VAL A 102 -2.20 -8.17 6.70
CA VAL A 102 -0.96 -7.77 7.38
C VAL A 102 -0.17 -6.76 6.53
N SER A 103 -0.13 -6.95 5.21
CA SER A 103 0.58 -6.02 4.32
C SER A 103 -0.14 -4.67 4.21
N TRP A 104 -1.47 -4.65 4.11
CA TRP A 104 -2.28 -3.44 4.19
C TRP A 104 -1.98 -2.67 5.48
N PHE A 105 -1.98 -3.37 6.61
CA PHE A 105 -1.79 -2.72 7.89
C PHE A 105 -0.35 -2.21 8.08
N SER A 106 0.65 -3.02 7.76
CA SER A 106 2.06 -2.72 8.02
C SER A 106 2.73 -1.86 6.95
N LEU A 107 2.36 -2.03 5.68
CA LEU A 107 2.98 -1.32 4.55
C LEU A 107 2.17 -0.09 4.12
N TYR A 108 0.93 0.07 4.57
CA TYR A 108 0.12 1.22 4.22
C TYR A 108 -0.46 1.96 5.43
N VAL A 109 -1.28 1.31 6.27
CA VAL A 109 -1.97 2.00 7.38
C VAL A 109 -0.98 2.66 8.34
N MET A 110 0.00 1.91 8.86
CA MET A 110 0.98 2.47 9.80
C MET A 110 1.84 3.58 9.19
N PRO A 111 2.41 3.42 7.98
CA PRO A 111 3.09 4.50 7.29
C PRO A 111 2.22 5.74 7.03
N ALA A 112 0.98 5.56 6.60
CA ALA A 112 0.05 6.67 6.34
C ALA A 112 -0.37 7.42 7.61
N LEU A 113 -0.33 6.76 8.78
CA LEU A 113 -0.54 7.41 10.07
C LEU A 113 0.66 8.28 10.49
N LYS A 114 1.90 7.86 10.16
CA LYS A 114 3.11 8.65 10.46
C LYS A 114 3.32 9.77 9.44
N TYR A 115 3.07 9.47 8.17
CA TYR A 115 3.27 10.37 7.04
C TYR A 115 1.96 10.45 6.25
N PRO A 116 0.99 11.23 6.71
CA PRO A 116 -0.20 11.50 5.93
C PRO A 116 0.20 12.25 4.66
N LEU A 117 -0.51 11.99 3.56
CA LEU A 117 -0.25 12.66 2.29
C LEU A 117 -0.39 14.18 2.44
N VAL A 118 0.56 14.93 1.92
CA VAL A 118 0.53 16.40 1.85
C VAL A 118 0.51 16.84 0.39
N PRO A 119 -0.17 17.96 0.03
CA PRO A 119 -0.37 18.31 -1.38
C PRO A 119 0.93 18.58 -2.12
N ASP A 120 1.94 19.15 -1.46
CA ASP A 120 3.24 19.46 -2.05
C ASP A 120 3.94 18.21 -2.64
N VAL A 121 3.64 17.01 -2.14
CA VAL A 121 4.16 15.74 -2.69
C VAL A 121 3.66 15.46 -4.11
N LEU A 122 2.58 16.10 -4.53
CA LEU A 122 2.04 15.98 -5.89
C LEU A 122 2.73 16.92 -6.88
N PHE A 123 3.18 18.08 -6.41
CA PHE A 123 3.51 19.21 -7.28
C PHE A 123 4.94 19.76 -7.11
N ASP A 124 5.61 19.47 -6.00
CA ASP A 124 7.01 19.82 -5.73
C ASP A 124 7.88 18.54 -5.75
N PRO A 125 8.81 18.40 -6.72
CA PRO A 125 9.70 17.25 -6.82
C PRO A 125 10.57 17.02 -5.58
N ALA A 126 11.00 18.08 -4.89
CA ALA A 126 11.82 17.97 -3.69
C ALA A 126 11.01 17.40 -2.52
N ALA A 127 9.80 17.95 -2.30
CA ALA A 127 8.86 17.44 -1.30
C ALA A 127 8.46 15.98 -1.61
N ALA A 128 8.20 15.66 -2.88
CA ALA A 128 7.87 14.31 -3.33
C ALA A 128 9.01 13.32 -3.05
N GLY A 129 10.25 13.70 -3.35
CA GLY A 129 11.43 12.87 -3.09
C GLY A 129 11.64 12.61 -1.60
N GLN A 130 11.54 13.64 -0.76
CA GLN A 130 11.67 13.51 0.69
C GLN A 130 10.56 12.62 1.27
N TYR A 131 9.30 12.85 0.87
CA TYR A 131 8.18 12.02 1.30
C TYR A 131 8.36 10.56 0.88
N ALA A 132 8.76 10.30 -0.37
CA ALA A 132 8.95 8.95 -0.87
C ALA A 132 9.99 8.18 -0.05
N VAL A 133 11.13 8.80 0.29
CA VAL A 133 12.18 8.17 1.10
C VAL A 133 11.69 7.86 2.51
N LEU A 134 11.02 8.82 3.16
CA LEU A 134 10.52 8.64 4.53
C LEU A 134 9.39 7.61 4.61
N PHE A 135 8.43 7.69 3.70
CA PHE A 135 7.31 6.76 3.61
C PHE A 135 7.82 5.36 3.32
N ALA A 136 8.71 5.17 2.34
CA ALA A 136 9.29 3.87 2.00
C ALA A 136 10.13 3.31 3.16
N GLY A 137 10.96 4.14 3.80
CA GLY A 137 11.80 3.74 4.93
C GLY A 137 10.97 3.25 6.11
N TYR A 138 9.92 3.99 6.48
CA TYR A 138 9.02 3.60 7.57
C TYR A 138 8.18 2.38 7.19
N SER A 139 7.70 2.29 5.95
CA SER A 139 6.98 1.10 5.44
C SER A 139 7.85 -0.15 5.49
N ALA A 140 9.12 -0.05 5.09
CA ALA A 140 10.06 -1.15 5.15
C ALA A 140 10.33 -1.58 6.60
N ALA A 141 10.60 -0.62 7.50
CA ALA A 141 10.84 -0.90 8.91
C ALA A 141 9.61 -1.55 9.58
N SER A 142 8.41 -1.04 9.31
CA SER A 142 7.14 -1.60 9.76
C SER A 142 6.89 -3.01 9.22
N GLY A 143 7.06 -3.23 7.91
CA GLY A 143 6.92 -4.56 7.30
C GLY A 143 7.92 -5.58 7.86
N LEU A 144 9.18 -5.18 8.08
CA LEU A 144 10.20 -6.02 8.71
C LEU A 144 9.86 -6.33 10.17
N ALA A 145 9.32 -5.37 10.93
CA ALA A 145 8.83 -5.60 12.28
C ALA A 145 7.68 -6.62 12.30
N ALA A 146 6.72 -6.51 11.37
CA ALA A 146 5.62 -7.46 11.24
C ALA A 146 6.13 -8.87 10.93
N LEU A 147 7.06 -9.00 9.99
CA LEU A 147 7.66 -10.29 9.63
C LEU A 147 8.50 -10.87 10.77
N GLY A 148 9.36 -10.07 11.39
CA GLY A 148 10.27 -10.49 12.45
C GLY A 148 9.53 -10.96 13.70
N THR A 149 8.51 -10.21 14.12
CA THR A 149 7.66 -10.61 15.25
C THR A 149 6.85 -11.85 14.93
N ALA A 150 6.31 -11.98 13.72
CA ALA A 150 5.60 -13.18 13.32
C ALA A 150 6.48 -14.44 13.35
N ILE A 151 7.69 -14.36 12.77
CA ILE A 151 8.65 -15.48 12.78
C ILE A 151 9.11 -15.80 14.21
N GLY A 152 9.45 -14.79 15.01
CA GLY A 152 9.94 -14.97 16.37
C GLY A 152 8.93 -15.65 17.27
N PHE A 153 7.68 -15.19 17.23
CA PHE A 153 6.61 -15.76 18.07
C PHE A 153 6.10 -17.11 17.54
N ALA A 154 6.06 -17.33 16.23
CA ALA A 154 5.66 -18.63 15.68
C ALA A 154 6.57 -19.77 16.16
N LYS A 155 7.87 -19.50 16.40
CA LYS A 155 8.83 -20.48 16.94
C LYS A 155 8.59 -20.88 18.39
N THR A 156 7.77 -20.13 19.14
CA THR A 156 7.49 -20.42 20.56
C THR A 156 6.57 -21.63 20.76
N GLY A 157 5.88 -22.10 19.71
CA GLY A 157 4.93 -23.20 19.79
C GLY A 157 3.65 -22.91 20.58
N ARG A 158 3.47 -21.69 21.10
CA ARG A 158 2.26 -21.30 21.85
C ARG A 158 1.06 -21.25 20.91
N LYS A 159 -0.07 -21.82 21.32
CA LYS A 159 -1.33 -21.85 20.54
C LYS A 159 -1.77 -20.46 20.05
N ASN A 160 -1.54 -19.43 20.87
CA ASN A 160 -1.97 -18.06 20.63
C ASN A 160 -0.80 -17.09 20.37
N TRP A 161 0.28 -17.57 19.75
CA TRP A 161 1.50 -16.80 19.50
C TRP A 161 1.26 -15.47 18.76
N TYR A 162 0.22 -15.41 17.93
CA TYR A 162 -0.13 -14.24 17.12
C TYR A 162 -0.52 -13.01 17.94
N PHE A 163 -1.09 -13.15 19.14
CA PHE A 163 -1.33 -12.01 20.03
C PHE A 163 -0.02 -11.40 20.55
N GLY A 164 0.95 -12.26 20.89
CA GLY A 164 2.28 -11.82 21.29
C GLY A 164 3.02 -11.14 20.14
N ALA A 165 2.93 -11.69 18.92
CA ALA A 165 3.49 -11.07 17.73
C ALA A 165 2.88 -9.68 17.47
N ALA A 166 1.54 -9.57 17.54
CA ALA A 166 0.83 -8.31 17.35
C ALA A 166 1.23 -7.26 18.41
N GLY A 167 1.28 -7.65 19.69
CA GLY A 167 1.71 -6.75 20.77
C GLY A 167 3.15 -6.27 20.60
N ALA A 168 4.07 -7.18 20.25
CA ALA A 168 5.46 -6.83 19.98
C ALA A 168 5.60 -5.93 18.75
N TYR A 169 4.84 -6.20 17.68
CA TYR A 169 4.82 -5.37 16.47
C TYR A 169 4.37 -3.94 16.81
N LEU A 170 3.27 -3.78 17.54
CA LEU A 170 2.76 -2.46 17.92
C LEU A 170 3.77 -1.70 18.79
N ALA A 171 4.44 -2.38 19.72
CA ALA A 171 5.50 -1.76 20.52
C ALA A 171 6.68 -1.27 19.66
N ILE A 172 7.12 -2.08 18.68
CA ILE A 172 8.20 -1.70 17.76
C ILE A 172 7.78 -0.50 16.90
N VAL A 173 6.59 -0.55 16.29
CA VAL A 173 6.10 0.52 15.42
C VAL A 173 5.87 1.82 16.19
N ALA A 174 5.42 1.76 17.45
CA ALA A 174 5.37 2.93 18.32
C ALA A 174 6.76 3.53 18.59
N GLY A 175 7.77 2.69 18.80
CA GLY A 175 9.16 3.15 18.90
C GLY A 175 9.68 3.78 17.60
N LEU A 176 9.38 3.16 16.45
CA LEU A 176 9.72 3.71 15.13
C LEU A 176 9.04 5.06 14.90
N TYR A 177 7.79 5.22 15.32
CA TYR A 177 7.04 6.47 15.21
C TYR A 177 7.75 7.64 15.91
N ALA A 178 8.35 7.38 17.07
CA ALA A 178 9.08 8.38 17.84
C ALA A 178 10.46 8.72 17.26
N VAL A 179 11.13 7.76 16.61
CA VAL A 179 12.52 7.93 16.10
C VAL A 179 12.55 8.50 14.68
N PHE A 180 11.58 8.14 13.84
CA PHE A 180 11.53 8.64 12.47
C PHE A 180 11.21 10.14 12.44
N PRO A 181 11.87 10.93 11.56
CA PRO A 181 11.67 12.37 11.49
C PRO A 181 10.22 12.71 11.13
N SER A 182 9.75 13.88 11.53
CA SER A 182 8.44 14.37 11.12
C SER A 182 8.54 15.13 9.80
N LEU A 183 7.46 15.10 9.02
CA LEU A 183 7.28 16.01 7.90
C LEU A 183 6.57 17.29 8.37
N PRO A 184 6.86 18.45 7.77
CA PRO A 184 6.09 19.67 8.02
C PRO A 184 4.61 19.46 7.71
N GLU A 185 3.74 20.15 8.46
CA GLU A 185 2.33 20.20 8.10
C GLU A 185 2.12 21.12 6.90
N PRO A 186 1.18 20.80 5.99
CA PRO A 186 0.88 21.65 4.86
C PRO A 186 0.21 22.93 5.35
N GLU A 187 0.86 24.06 5.07
CA GLU A 187 0.31 25.39 5.33
C GLU A 187 -0.54 25.85 4.14
N PHE A 188 -1.52 26.73 4.37
CA PHE A 188 -2.32 27.39 3.32
C PHE A 188 -3.31 26.54 2.50
N TYR A 189 -3.47 25.25 2.81
CA TYR A 189 -4.49 24.39 2.17
C TYR A 189 -5.78 24.29 2.97
N ASP A 190 -6.90 24.10 2.27
CA ASP A 190 -8.18 23.75 2.90
C ASP A 190 -8.09 22.36 3.57
N MET A 191 -8.17 22.35 4.90
CA MET A 191 -8.09 21.13 5.71
C MET A 191 -9.25 20.16 5.46
N ALA A 192 -10.43 20.64 5.06
CA ALA A 192 -11.56 19.79 4.72
C ALA A 192 -11.29 19.04 3.41
N LEU A 193 -10.82 19.76 2.39
CA LEU A 193 -10.41 19.18 1.10
C LEU A 193 -9.29 18.16 1.30
N LEU A 194 -8.28 18.51 2.10
CA LEU A 194 -7.14 17.64 2.40
C LEU A 194 -7.59 16.34 3.09
N GLY A 195 -8.52 16.43 4.04
CA GLY A 195 -9.11 15.26 4.71
C GLY A 195 -9.87 14.36 3.73
N GLN A 196 -10.62 14.93 2.80
CA GLN A 196 -11.37 14.17 1.78
C GLN A 196 -10.43 13.45 0.81
N TRP A 197 -9.40 14.13 0.32
CA TRP A 197 -8.37 13.54 -0.54
C TRP A 197 -7.67 12.36 0.15
N ARG A 198 -7.18 12.55 1.38
CA ARG A 198 -6.54 11.50 2.18
C ARG A 198 -7.47 10.29 2.38
N SER A 199 -8.74 10.56 2.66
CA SER A 199 -9.76 9.51 2.83
C SER A 199 -10.01 8.75 1.52
N ALA A 200 -10.10 9.45 0.39
CA ALA A 200 -10.26 8.85 -0.92
C ALA A 200 -9.07 7.96 -1.30
N THR A 201 -7.84 8.42 -1.07
CA THR A 201 -6.63 7.61 -1.31
C THR A 201 -6.58 6.40 -0.38
N ALA A 202 -6.98 6.55 0.89
CA ALA A 202 -7.08 5.44 1.84
C ALA A 202 -8.13 4.40 1.45
N ALA A 203 -9.27 4.83 0.91
CA ALA A 203 -10.27 3.93 0.35
C ALA A 203 -9.70 3.14 -0.84
N GLY A 204 -8.97 3.81 -1.75
CA GLY A 204 -8.31 3.15 -2.88
C GLY A 204 -7.30 2.08 -2.45
N MET A 205 -6.40 2.42 -1.52
CA MET A 205 -5.41 1.47 -0.99
C MET A 205 -6.06 0.31 -0.24
N THR A 206 -7.14 0.57 0.51
CA THR A 206 -7.90 -0.50 1.18
C THR A 206 -8.56 -1.42 0.15
N ALA A 207 -9.19 -0.86 -0.88
CA ALA A 207 -9.79 -1.64 -1.97
C ALA A 207 -8.75 -2.49 -2.70
N PHE A 208 -7.55 -1.95 -2.96
CA PHE A 208 -6.43 -2.70 -3.55
C PHE A 208 -6.10 -3.96 -2.74
N TRP A 209 -5.79 -3.80 -1.45
CA TRP A 209 -5.34 -4.93 -0.64
C TRP A 209 -6.43 -5.99 -0.43
N PHE A 210 -7.68 -5.55 -0.21
CA PHE A 210 -8.80 -6.48 -0.06
C PHE A 210 -9.09 -7.23 -1.38
N THR A 211 -9.05 -6.53 -2.51
CA THR A 211 -9.22 -7.16 -3.84
C THR A 211 -8.13 -8.21 -4.07
N LEU A 212 -6.86 -7.88 -3.79
CA LEU A 212 -5.75 -8.82 -3.90
C LEU A 212 -5.97 -10.06 -3.04
N GLY A 213 -6.27 -9.88 -1.75
CA GLY A 213 -6.45 -10.98 -0.80
C GLY A 213 -7.62 -11.90 -1.18
N ILE A 214 -8.77 -11.31 -1.54
CA ILE A 214 -9.98 -12.06 -1.91
C ILE A 214 -9.80 -12.78 -3.24
N LEU A 215 -9.34 -12.10 -4.29
CA LEU A 215 -9.19 -12.70 -5.62
C LEU A 215 -8.11 -13.77 -5.64
N ALA A 216 -6.93 -13.48 -5.10
CA ALA A 216 -5.85 -14.46 -5.04
C ALA A 216 -6.26 -15.65 -4.18
N GLY A 217 -6.89 -15.39 -3.03
CA GLY A 217 -7.41 -16.44 -2.16
C GLY A 217 -8.41 -17.35 -2.85
N ALA A 218 -9.41 -16.78 -3.52
CA ALA A 218 -10.46 -17.55 -4.20
C ALA A 218 -9.91 -18.37 -5.38
N LEU A 219 -9.03 -17.78 -6.20
CA LEU A 219 -8.44 -18.47 -7.35
C LEU A 219 -7.52 -19.61 -6.93
N LEU A 220 -6.66 -19.38 -5.93
CA LEU A 220 -5.76 -20.41 -5.42
C LEU A 220 -6.52 -21.52 -4.69
N GLU A 221 -7.53 -21.19 -3.88
CA GLU A 221 -8.35 -22.19 -3.19
C GLU A 221 -9.13 -23.07 -4.17
N ARG A 222 -9.65 -22.48 -5.25
CA ARG A 222 -10.30 -23.25 -6.33
C ARG A 222 -9.35 -24.27 -6.94
N GLU A 223 -8.08 -23.91 -7.15
CA GLU A 223 -7.08 -24.84 -7.71
C GLU A 223 -6.57 -25.87 -6.70
N GLU A 224 -6.45 -25.49 -5.43
CA GLU A 224 -6.17 -26.41 -4.32
C GLU A 224 -7.22 -27.53 -4.27
N LYS A 225 -8.51 -27.17 -4.33
CA LYS A 225 -9.64 -28.13 -4.33
C LYS A 225 -9.66 -29.04 -5.57
N LYS A 226 -9.39 -28.50 -6.77
CA LYS A 226 -9.28 -29.30 -8.01
C LYS A 226 -8.15 -30.32 -7.95
N GLY A 227 -7.04 -29.97 -7.32
CA GLY A 227 -5.91 -30.89 -7.12
C GLY A 227 -6.26 -32.04 -6.18
N ALA A 228 -7.01 -31.77 -5.11
CA ALA A 228 -7.46 -32.78 -4.15
C ALA A 228 -8.46 -33.77 -4.76
N GLY A 229 -9.35 -33.33 -5.65
CA GLY A 229 -10.36 -34.18 -6.30
C GLY A 229 -9.86 -35.07 -7.44
N ARG A 230 -8.58 -34.94 -7.86
CA ARG A 230 -7.96 -35.76 -8.92
C ARG A 230 -7.14 -36.95 -8.37
N GLY A 231 -7.13 -37.15 -7.05
CA GLY A 231 -6.43 -38.22 -6.36
C GLY A 231 -7.33 -39.40 -5.95
N ILE A 232 -8.49 -39.57 -6.61
CA ILE A 232 -9.43 -40.68 -6.43
C ILE A 232 -9.61 -41.39 -7.77
#